data_AF-D8VN64-F1
#
_entry.id   AF-D8VN64-F1
#
_cell.length_a   1.000
_cell.length_b   1.000
_cell.length_c   1.000
_cell.angle_alpha   90.00
_cell.angle_beta   90.00
_cell.angle_gamma   90.00
#
_symmetry.space_group_name_H-M   'P 1'
#
loop_
_entity.id
_entity.type
_entity.pdbx_description
1 polymer ?
#
loop_
_entity_poly.entity_id
_entity_poly.type
_entity_poly.pdbx_seq_one_letter_code
_entity_poly.pdbx_strand_id
1 'polypeptide(L)'
;MTNINPIKKIVIVGGGTSGWIAASMLSYHLKAELCEIELVESSDLGTIGIGESTIPPVVRLIQNLGIDEQQFIQSTQACFKLGIKFIDWRQKSGIDNYNGPKVA
;
A
#
# COMPACT_ATOMS: atom_id res chain seq x y z
N MET A 1 18.77 0.14 36.34
CA MET A 1 17.90 -0.74 35.54
C MET A 1 16.91 0.15 34.81
N THR A 2 16.94 0.19 33.48
CA THR A 2 15.95 0.94 32.69
C THR A 2 14.62 0.20 32.75
N ASN A 3 13.59 0.86 33.26
CA ASN A 3 12.26 0.29 33.39
C ASN A 3 11.61 0.29 32.00
N ILE A 4 11.60 -0.86 31.31
CA ILE A 4 10.97 -0.97 29.99
C ILE A 4 9.49 -1.26 30.21
N ASN A 5 8.65 -0.24 30.01
CA ASN A 5 7.20 -0.40 29.94
C ASN A 5 6.83 -0.78 28.50
N PRO A 6 6.34 -2.00 28.24
CA PRO A 6 5.95 -2.42 26.89
C PRO A 6 4.74 -1.62 26.40
N ILE A 7 4.74 -1.22 25.12
CA ILE A 7 3.60 -0.56 24.48
C ILE A 7 2.43 -1.55 24.42
N LYS A 8 1.32 -1.19 25.06
CA LYS A 8 0.12 -2.05 25.13
C LYS A 8 -0.96 -1.69 24.12
N LYS A 9 -0.93 -0.48 23.56
CA LYS A 9 -1.94 -0.01 22.62
C LYS A 9 -1.34 0.95 21.59
N ILE A 10 -1.72 0.78 20.33
CA ILE A 10 -1.39 1.65 19.21
C ILE A 10 -2.71 2.12 18.59
N VAL A 11 -2.89 3.44 18.52
CA VAL A 11 -4.05 4.06 17.87
C VAL A 11 -3.61 4.67 16.55
N ILE A 12 -4.27 4.28 15.47
CA ILE A 12 -4.07 4.77 14.11
C ILE A 12 -5.22 5.74 13.81
N VAL A 13 -4.89 7.02 13.62
CA VAL A 13 -5.89 8.05 13.32
C VAL A 13 -5.87 8.33 11.82
N GLY A 14 -6.98 8.00 11.16
CA GLY A 14 -7.14 8.06 9.71
C GLY A 14 -7.11 6.67 9.08
N GLY A 15 -8.10 6.39 8.23
CA GLY A 15 -8.15 5.16 7.44
C GLY A 15 -7.49 5.33 6.07
N GLY A 16 -8.24 5.05 5.01
CA GLY A 16 -7.68 4.94 3.66
C GLY A 16 -6.54 3.90 3.55
N THR A 17 -5.82 3.93 2.43
CA THR A 17 -4.76 2.95 2.14
C THR A 17 -3.68 2.92 3.23
N SER A 18 -3.23 4.07 3.72
CA SER A 18 -2.17 4.15 4.74
C SER A 18 -2.60 3.58 6.09
N GLY A 19 -3.79 3.94 6.57
CA GLY A 19 -4.30 3.52 7.88
C GLY A 19 -4.54 2.01 7.91
N TRP A 20 -5.24 1.50 6.90
CA TRP A 20 -5.57 0.07 6.81
C TRP A 20 -4.35 -0.80 6.58
N ILE A 21 -3.38 -0.41 5.74
CA ILE A 21 -2.11 -1.16 5.60
C ILE A 21 -1.34 -1.17 6.91
N ALA A 22 -1.26 -0.04 7.62
CA ALA A 22 -0.59 0.02 8.92
C ALA A 22 -1.27 -0.88 9.95
N ALA A 23 -2.60 -0.83 10.05
CA ALA A 23 -3.37 -1.66 10.97
C ALA A 23 -3.19 -3.15 10.68
N SER A 24 -3.32 -3.56 9.41
CA SER A 24 -3.14 -4.95 8.99
C SER A 24 -1.73 -5.46 9.25
N MET A 25 -0.71 -4.68 8.91
CA MET A 25 0.69 -5.08 9.13
C MET A 25 1.05 -5.16 10.60
N LEU A 26 0.62 -4.20 11.42
CA LEU A 26 0.84 -4.22 12.86
C LEU A 26 0.11 -5.41 13.49
N SER A 27 -1.14 -5.66 13.10
CA SER A 27 -1.92 -6.81 13.59
C SER A 27 -1.32 -8.16 13.17
N TYR A 28 -0.70 -8.23 11.99
CA TYR A 28 -0.03 -9.44 11.51
C TYR A 28 1.28 -9.72 12.29
N HIS A 29 2.08 -8.69 12.56
CA HIS A 29 3.38 -8.86 13.22
C HIS A 29 3.28 -8.89 14.75
N LEU A 30 2.33 -8.14 15.32
CA LEU A 30 2.10 -8.06 16.76
C LEU A 30 0.95 -9.00 17.10
N LYS A 31 1.23 -10.01 17.93
CA LYS A 31 0.17 -10.87 18.47
C LYS A 31 -0.82 -10.00 19.24
N ALA A 32 -2.11 -10.19 19.02
CA ALA A 32 -3.18 -9.42 19.68
C ALA A 32 -3.09 -9.43 21.22
N GLU A 33 -2.52 -10.50 21.81
CA GLU A 33 -2.29 -10.62 23.25
C GLU A 33 -1.21 -9.66 23.79
N LEU A 34 -0.34 -9.13 22.92
CA LEU A 34 0.80 -8.28 23.29
C LEU A 34 0.49 -6.79 23.15
N CYS A 35 -0.28 -6.41 22.13
CA CYS A 35 -0.58 -5.02 21.80
C CYS A 35 -1.95 -4.90 21.11
N GLU A 36 -2.80 -4.02 21.63
CA GLU A 36 -4.07 -3.66 21.02
C GLU A 36 -3.84 -2.67 19.86
N ILE A 37 -4.43 -2.94 18.70
CA ILE A 37 -4.41 -2.05 17.53
C ILE A 37 -5.82 -1.49 17.31
N GLU A 38 -5.96 -0.17 17.38
CA GLU A 38 -7.22 0.53 17.14
C GLU A 38 -7.07 1.48 15.96
N LEU A 39 -8.00 1.45 14.99
CA LEU A 39 -8.05 2.39 13.88
C LEU A 39 -9.30 3.26 14.01
N VAL A 40 -9.11 4.57 13.99
CA VAL A 40 -10.17 5.57 14.05
C VAL A 40 -10.24 6.25 12.69
N GLU A 41 -11.31 5.97 11.92
CA GLU A 41 -11.56 6.54 10.60
C GLU A 41 -12.76 7.51 10.66
N SER A 42 -12.68 8.63 9.94
CA SER A 42 -13.81 9.56 9.81
C SER A 42 -14.94 8.92 9.02
N SER A 43 -16.18 9.21 9.39
CA SER A 43 -17.37 8.81 8.61
C SER A 43 -17.65 9.72 7.41
N ASP A 44 -16.80 10.72 7.17
CA ASP A 44 -16.94 11.61 6.02
C ASP A 44 -16.86 10.84 4.69
N LEU A 45 -17.62 11.30 3.68
CA LEU A 45 -17.60 10.71 2.34
C LEU A 45 -16.19 10.72 1.76
N GLY A 46 -15.68 9.52 1.46
CA GLY A 46 -14.34 9.31 0.90
C GLY A 46 -14.12 10.05 -0.43
N THR A 47 -12.86 10.33 -0.74
CA THR A 47 -12.48 10.95 -2.02
C THR A 47 -12.77 10.01 -3.19
N ILE A 48 -13.13 10.57 -4.34
CA ILE A 48 -13.29 9.78 -5.58
C ILE A 48 -11.93 9.21 -5.99
N GLY A 49 -11.85 7.89 -6.14
CA GLY A 49 -10.64 7.21 -6.60
C GLY A 49 -10.40 7.42 -8.10
N ILE A 50 -9.24 7.99 -8.45
CA ILE A 50 -8.80 8.18 -9.86
C ILE A 50 -7.87 7.06 -10.36
N GLY A 51 -7.68 6.02 -9.54
CA GLY A 51 -6.74 4.94 -9.76
C GLY A 51 -5.40 5.19 -9.06
N GLU A 52 -4.86 4.13 -8.46
CA GLU A 52 -3.55 4.12 -7.83
C GLU A 52 -2.65 3.08 -8.49
N SER A 53 -1.35 3.26 -8.33
CA SER A 53 -0.36 2.39 -8.94
C SER A 53 0.70 1.99 -7.92
N THR A 54 1.18 0.76 -8.03
CA THR A 54 2.10 0.17 -7.07
C THR A 54 3.40 -0.30 -7.74
N ILE A 55 4.26 -0.92 -6.93
CA ILE A 55 5.48 -1.62 -7.32
C ILE A 55 5.41 -3.08 -6.84
N PRO A 56 6.23 -4.01 -7.37
CA PRO A 56 6.13 -5.45 -7.07
C PRO A 56 6.02 -5.87 -5.59
N PRO A 57 6.63 -5.17 -4.60
CA PRO A 57 6.45 -5.49 -3.19
C PRO A 57 5.00 -5.58 -2.69
N VAL A 58 4.02 -4.95 -3.35
CA VAL A 58 2.60 -5.06 -2.96
C VAL A 58 2.08 -6.50 -3.00
N VAL A 59 2.62 -7.33 -3.92
CA VAL A 59 2.22 -8.74 -4.03
C VAL A 59 2.59 -9.49 -2.76
N ARG A 60 3.79 -9.24 -2.22
CA ARG A 60 4.23 -9.82 -0.95
C ARG A 60 3.40 -9.32 0.24
N LEU A 61 2.98 -8.05 0.23
CA LEU A 61 2.09 -7.52 1.26
C LEU A 61 0.77 -8.29 1.32
N ILE A 62 0.12 -8.46 0.17
CA ILE A 62 -1.15 -9.20 0.05
C ILE A 62 -0.98 -10.64 0.52
N GLN A 63 0.08 -11.31 0.06
CA GLN A 63 0.41 -12.69 0.45
C GLN A 63 0.69 -12.84 1.94
N ASN A 64 1.48 -11.93 2.54
CA ASN A 64 1.78 -11.96 3.96
C ASN A 64 0.52 -11.79 4.82
N LEU A 65 -0.44 -10.97 4.36
CA LEU A 65 -1.72 -10.80 5.04
C LEU A 65 -2.69 -11.98 4.83
N GLY A 66 -2.28 -13.03 4.11
CA GLY A 66 -3.12 -14.20 3.83
C GLY A 66 -4.33 -13.88 2.95
N ILE A 67 -4.28 -12.79 2.20
CA ILE A 67 -5.35 -12.36 1.30
C ILE A 67 -5.21 -13.12 -0.02
N ASP A 68 -6.31 -13.69 -0.50
CA ASP A 68 -6.35 -14.32 -1.82
C ASP A 68 -6.13 -13.27 -2.92
N GLU A 69 -5.11 -13.46 -3.74
CA GLU A 69 -4.71 -12.49 -4.76
C GLU A 69 -5.79 -12.30 -5.83
N GLN A 70 -6.48 -13.38 -6.22
CA GLN A 70 -7.55 -13.30 -7.22
C GLN A 70 -8.75 -12.51 -6.70
N GLN A 71 -9.14 -12.75 -5.45
CA GLN A 71 -10.19 -12.00 -4.78
C GLN A 71 -9.81 -10.53 -4.60
N PHE A 72 -8.55 -10.24 -4.25
CA PHE A 72 -8.04 -8.87 -4.13
C PHE A 72 -8.15 -8.12 -5.47
N ILE A 73 -7.71 -8.74 -6.57
CA ILE A 73 -7.79 -8.16 -7.91
C ILE A 73 -9.24 -7.87 -8.29
N GLN A 74 -10.14 -8.82 -8.06
CA GLN A 74 -11.57 -8.66 -8.37
C GLN A 74 -12.22 -7.55 -7.53
N SER A 75 -11.92 -7.50 -6.24
CA SER A 75 -12.53 -6.54 -5.29
C SER A 75 -12.05 -5.10 -5.51
N THR A 76 -10.85 -4.93 -6.06
CA THR A 76 -10.23 -3.61 -6.30
C THR A 76 -10.24 -3.16 -7.76
N GLN A 77 -10.72 -4.00 -8.68
CA GLN A 77 -10.62 -3.79 -10.12
C GLN A 77 -9.17 -3.57 -10.59
N ALA A 78 -8.20 -4.24 -9.93
CA ALA A 78 -6.79 -4.07 -10.24
C ALA A 78 -6.43 -4.64 -11.62
N CYS A 79 -5.37 -4.07 -12.21
CA CYS A 79 -4.74 -4.58 -13.44
C CYS A 79 -3.23 -4.73 -13.26
N PHE A 80 -2.59 -5.48 -14.15
CA PHE A 80 -1.14 -5.66 -14.14
C PHE A 80 -0.42 -4.44 -14.70
N LYS A 81 0.46 -3.84 -13.88
CA LYS A 81 1.40 -2.80 -14.32
C LYS A 81 2.75 -3.42 -14.63
N LEU A 82 3.19 -3.28 -15.88
CA LEU A 82 4.50 -3.76 -16.34
C LEU A 82 5.62 -2.71 -16.22
N GLY A 83 5.27 -1.44 -16.03
CA GLY A 83 6.22 -0.34 -15.94
C GLY A 83 5.56 1.02 -16.08
N ILE A 84 6.35 2.09 -16.14
CA ILE A 84 5.90 3.45 -16.41
C ILE A 84 6.45 3.86 -17.78
N LYS A 85 5.57 4.24 -18.70
CA LYS A 85 5.96 4.78 -20.00
C LYS A 85 5.99 6.31 -19.93
N PHE A 86 7.17 6.88 -20.10
CA PHE A 86 7.38 8.31 -20.22
C PHE A 86 7.28 8.70 -21.71
N ILE A 87 6.37 9.60 -22.07
CA ILE A 87 6.15 10.07 -23.45
C ILE A 87 6.40 11.58 -23.48
N ASP A 88 7.23 12.05 -24.42
CA ASP A 88 7.55 13.46 -24.64
C ASP A 88 8.14 14.16 -23.40
N TRP A 89 8.74 13.39 -22.47
CA TRP A 89 9.33 13.94 -21.24
C TRP A 89 10.55 14.82 -21.51
N ARG A 90 11.26 14.57 -22.61
CA ARG A 90 12.47 15.33 -22.99
C ARG A 90 12.23 16.29 -24.15
N GLN A 91 11.46 15.91 -25.17
CA GLN A 91 11.14 16.76 -26.31
C GLN A 91 9.82 16.35 -26.97
N LYS A 92 8.96 17.34 -27.26
CA LYS A 92 7.74 17.18 -28.06
C LYS A 92 8.08 17.07 -29.54
N SER A 93 8.47 15.89 -30.02
CA SER A 93 8.62 15.67 -31.47
C SER A 93 8.30 14.25 -31.94
N GLY A 94 7.76 13.38 -31.08
CA GLY A 94 7.32 12.04 -31.48
C GLY A 94 8.45 11.07 -31.87
N ILE A 95 9.72 11.47 -31.71
CA ILE A 95 10.91 10.63 -31.88
C ILE A 95 11.67 10.61 -30.55
N ASP A 96 11.07 10.01 -29.53
CA ASP A 96 11.81 9.61 -28.33
C ASP A 96 12.55 8.29 -28.67
N ASN A 97 13.70 8.38 -29.34
CA ASN A 97 14.64 7.27 -29.49
C ASN A 97 15.38 6.99 -28.18
N TYR A 98 14.62 6.71 -27.11
CA TYR A 98 15.20 6.51 -25.79
C TYR A 98 15.72 5.07 -25.65
N ASN A 99 17.01 4.87 -25.95
CA ASN A 99 17.78 3.65 -25.68
C ASN A 99 18.51 3.70 -24.32
N GLY A 100 17.97 4.42 -23.34
CA GLY A 100 18.52 4.45 -21.98
C GLY A 100 18.25 3.13 -21.22
N PRO A 101 18.98 2.86 -20.12
CA PRO A 101 18.80 1.64 -19.36
C PRO A 101 17.34 1.52 -18.90
N LYS A 102 16.74 0.36 -19.17
CA LYS A 102 15.44 -0.03 -18.59
C LYS A 102 15.66 -0.16 -17.09
N VAL A 103 15.40 0.92 -16.36
CA VAL A 103 15.43 0.90 -14.90
C VAL A 103 14.18 0.15 -14.40
N ALA A 104 14.49 -0.94 -13.70
CA ALA A 104 13.71 -1.85 -12.85
C ALA A 104 12.17 -1.74 -12.81
#